data_AF-A0A0W8FBI2-F1
#
_entry.id   AF-A0A0W8FBI2-F1
#
_cell.length_a   1.000
_cell.length_b   1.000
_cell.length_c   1.000
_cell.angle_alpha   90.00
_cell.angle_beta   90.00
_cell.angle_gamma   90.00
#
_symmetry.space_group_name_H-M   'P 1'
#
loop_
_entity.id
_entity.type
_entity.pdbx_description
1 polymer ?
#
loop_
_entity_poly.entity_id
_entity_poly.type
_entity_poly.pdbx_seq_one_letter_code
_entity_poly.pdbx_strand_id
1 'polypeptide(L)' 'MAMRGMSVLGIAEILESKPSTVSTWISKAAKHSEKVNEVVLKDVETPKVEMDEAWTFVGKKHYPEKVNIKTKELGSG' A
#
# COMPACT_ATOMS: atom_id res chain seq x y z
N MET A 1 0.02 9.57 -3.68
CA MET A 1 0.00 8.28 -4.39
C MET A 1 -0.98 8.42 -5.55
N ALA A 2 -0.50 8.84 -6.72
CA ALA A 2 -1.23 8.66 -7.96
C ALA A 2 -1.20 7.16 -8.29
N MET A 3 -2.26 6.60 -8.87
CA MET A 3 -2.14 5.29 -9.51
C MET A 3 -0.98 5.39 -10.50
N ARG A 4 0.03 4.53 -10.36
CA ARG A 4 1.28 4.62 -11.13
C ARG A 4 0.93 4.62 -12.62
N GLY A 5 1.14 5.75 -13.29
CA GLY A 5 0.80 5.95 -14.70
C GLY A 5 -0.37 6.92 -14.98
N MET A 6 -1.10 7.43 -13.97
CA MET A 6 -2.15 8.43 -14.18
C MET A 6 -1.74 9.82 -13.70
N SER A 7 -2.01 10.82 -14.53
CA SER A 7 -1.87 12.23 -14.17
C SER A 7 -2.93 12.64 -13.14
N VAL A 8 -2.70 13.76 -12.44
CA VAL A 8 -3.71 14.35 -11.54
C VAL A 8 -5.02 14.63 -12.28
N LEU A 9 -4.94 15.01 -13.55
CA LEU A 9 -6.10 15.22 -14.42
C LEU A 9 -6.86 13.92 -14.66
N GLY A 10 -6.18 12.84 -15.06
CA GLY A 10 -6.85 11.55 -15.29
C GLY A 10 -7.51 10.98 -14.02
N ILE A 11 -6.89 11.20 -12.86
CA ILE A 11 -7.49 10.82 -11.57
C ILE A 11 -8.73 11.69 -11.27
N ALA A 12 -8.66 12.99 -11.55
CA ALA A 12 -9.76 13.92 -11.34
C ALA A 12 -10.96 13.59 -12.24
N GLU A 13 -10.70 13.22 -13.50
CA GLU A 13 -11.72 12.76 -14.46
C GLU A 13 -12.42 11.48 -13.98
N ILE A 14 -11.66 10.47 -13.56
CA ILE A 14 -12.23 9.19 -13.08
C ILE A 14 -13.03 9.37 -11.79
N LEU A 15 -12.54 10.22 -10.88
CA LEU A 15 -13.18 10.48 -9.58
C LEU A 15 -14.25 11.58 -9.66
N GLU A 16 -14.54 12.10 -10.86
CA GLU A 16 -15.48 13.20 -11.10
C GLU A 16 -15.28 14.38 -10.14
N SER A 17 -14.01 14.69 -9.86
CA SER A 17 -13.59 15.69 -8.88
C SER A 17 -12.72 16.75 -9.51
N LYS A 18 -12.54 17.89 -8.85
CA LYS A 18 -11.64 18.94 -9.35
C LYS A 18 -10.19 18.48 -9.22
N PRO A 19 -9.32 18.76 -10.21
CA PRO A 19 -7.89 18.46 -10.12
C PRO A 19 -7.23 19.03 -8.86
N SER A 20 -7.65 20.23 -8.43
CA SER A 20 -7.20 20.87 -7.20
C SER A 20 -7.53 20.08 -5.93
N THR A 21 -8.66 19.38 -5.92
CA THR A 21 -9.07 18.49 -4.83
C THR A 21 -8.13 17.28 -4.75
N VAL A 22 -7.85 16.65 -5.89
CA VAL A 22 -6.92 15.52 -5.99
C VAL A 22 -5.51 15.96 -5.55
N SER A 23 -5.01 17.11 -6.02
CA SER A 23 -3.74 17.67 -5.56
C SER A 23 -3.73 17.88 -4.04
N THR A 24 -4.80 18.43 -3.47
CA THR A 24 -4.91 18.66 -2.03
C THR A 24 -4.85 17.35 -1.24
N TRP A 25 -5.53 16.30 -1.69
CA TRP A 25 -5.47 14.98 -1.07
C TRP A 25 -4.07 14.37 -1.15
N ILE A 26 -3.40 14.47 -2.30
CA ILE A 26 -2.02 14.01 -2.47
C ILE A 26 -1.09 14.75 -1.51
N SER A 27 -1.19 16.08 -1.40
CA SER A 27 -0.37 16.86 -0.46
C SER A 27 -0.63 16.48 0.99
N LYS A 28 -1.88 16.25 1.38
CA LYS A 28 -2.23 15.79 2.74
C LYS A 28 -1.66 14.40 3.03
N ALA A 29 -1.79 13.48 2.08
CA ALA A 29 -1.24 12.13 2.19
C ALA A 29 0.29 12.15 2.29
N ALA A 30 0.97 12.99 1.50
CA ALA A 30 2.43 13.15 1.57
C ALA A 30 2.89 13.65 2.95
N LYS A 31 2.24 14.70 3.47
CA LYS A 31 2.53 15.22 4.83
C LYS A 31 2.29 14.18 5.92
N HIS A 32 1.26 13.35 5.77
CA HIS A 32 1.00 12.29 6.74
C HIS A 32 2.04 11.17 6.64
N SER A 33 2.43 10.80 5.42
CA SER A 33 3.49 9.81 5.18
C SER A 33 4.83 10.25 5.77
N GLU A 34 5.18 11.52 5.68
CA GLU A 34 6.39 12.08 6.29
C GLU A 34 6.35 11.96 7.82
N LYS A 35 5.21 12.27 8.45
CA LYS A 35 5.04 12.09 9.89
C LYS A 35 5.13 10.63 10.34
N VAL A 36 4.55 9.71 9.57
CA VAL A 36 4.67 8.26 9.85
C VAL A 36 6.12 7.83 9.69
N ASN A 37 6.81 8.30 8.66
CA ASN A 37 8.24 8.06 8.43
C ASN A 37 9.07 8.56 9.63
N GLU A 38 8.81 9.77 10.13
CA GLU A 38 9.49 10.34 11.29
C GLU A 38 9.22 9.57 12.60
N VAL A 39 8.04 8.97 12.77
CA VAL A 39 7.70 8.24 14.00
C VAL A 39 8.18 6.79 13.95
N VAL A 40 8.01 6.12 12.80
CA VAL A 40 8.29 4.68 12.65
C VAL A 40 9.78 4.43 12.41
N LEU A 41 10.50 5.36 11.80
CA LEU A 41 11.90 5.16 11.42
C LEU A 41 12.89 5.84 12.35
N LYS A 42 12.41 6.50 13.40
CA LYS A 42 13.25 7.24 14.35
C LYS A 42 14.21 6.34 15.13
N ASP A 43 13.75 5.14 15.47
CA ASP A 43 14.49 4.17 16.30
C ASP A 43 15.04 3.00 15.47
N VAL A 44 15.07 3.16 14.15
CA VAL A 44 15.52 2.15 13.21
C VAL A 44 16.98 2.46 12.84
N GLU A 45 17.93 1.85 13.56
CA GLU A 45 19.37 1.91 13.27
C GLU A 45 19.75 1.06 12.04
N THR A 46 18.93 1.04 10.98
CA THR A 46 19.25 0.32 9.75
C THR A 46 19.53 1.26 8.58
N PRO A 47 20.51 0.94 7.73
CA PRO A 47 20.77 1.69 6.51
C PRO A 47 19.49 1.80 5.66
N LYS A 48 19.29 2.96 5.03
CA LYS A 48 18.17 3.24 4.13
C LYS A 48 17.94 2.16 3.06
N VAL A 49 19.01 1.44 2.66
CA VAL A 49 18.98 0.33 1.70
C VAL A 49 18.31 -0.93 2.27
N GLU A 50 18.61 -1.30 3.52
CA GLU A 50 18.00 -2.47 4.16
C GLU A 50 16.51 -2.26 4.44
N MET A 51 16.12 -1.02 4.71
CA MET A 51 14.71 -0.65 4.85
C MET A 51 13.93 -0.72 3.54
N ASP A 52 14.55 -0.36 2.41
CA ASP A 52 13.95 -0.51 1.08
C ASP A 52 13.73 -1.99 0.74
N GLU A 53 14.71 -2.83 1.07
CA GLU A 53 14.59 -4.29 0.97
C GLU A 53 13.47 -4.82 1.88
N ALA A 54 13.41 -4.38 3.14
CA ALA A 54 12.33 -4.75 4.07
C ALA A 54 10.94 -4.34 3.55
N TRP A 55 10.82 -3.19 2.88
CA TRP A 55 9.55 -2.73 2.31
C TRP A 55 9.03 -3.64 1.19
N THR A 56 9.92 -4.32 0.46
CA THR A 56 9.50 -5.35 -0.52
C THR A 56 8.85 -6.56 0.14
N PHE A 57 9.15 -6.85 1.41
CA PHE A 57 8.50 -7.93 2.17
C PHE A 57 7.11 -7.55 2.69
N VAL A 58 6.89 -6.27 3.01
CA VAL A 58 5.58 -5.78 3.49
C VAL A 58 4.50 -5.97 2.43
N GLY A 59 4.81 -5.75 1.14
CA GLY A 59 3.88 -5.99 0.03
C GLY A 59 3.49 -7.45 -0.19
N LYS A 60 4.28 -8.41 0.31
CA LYS A 60 4.03 -9.86 0.12
C LYS A 60 3.16 -10.48 1.21
N LYS A 61 3.00 -9.84 2.38
CA LYS A 61 2.28 -10.42 3.53
C LYS A 61 0.74 -10.31 3.48
N HIS A 62 0.16 -9.65 2.48
CA HIS A 62 -1.27 -9.31 2.47
C HIS A 62 -2.18 -10.18 1.59
N TYR A 63 -1.74 -11.36 1.17
CA TYR A 63 -2.65 -12.41 0.73
C TYR A 63 -2.29 -13.71 1.44
N PRO A 64 -2.96 -14.06 2.55
CA PRO A 64 -3.12 -15.48 2.85
C PRO A 64 -3.91 -16.05 1.67
N GLU A 65 -3.18 -16.68 0.75
CA GLU A 65 -3.74 -17.53 -0.26
C GLU A 65 -4.66 -18.51 0.49
N LYS A 66 -5.97 -18.39 0.29
CA LYS A 66 -6.95 -19.26 0.94
C LYS A 66 -6.68 -20.67 0.43
N VAL A 67 -5.86 -21.43 1.13
CA VAL A 67 -5.72 -22.87 0.92
C VAL A 67 -7.07 -23.47 1.27
N ASN A 68 -7.88 -23.76 0.24
CA ASN A 68 -9.08 -24.56 0.39
C ASN A 68 -8.62 -26.00 0.67
N ILE A 69 -8.45 -26.32 1.94
CA ILE A 69 -8.29 -27.71 2.38
C ILE A 69 -9.67 -28.35 2.29
N LYS A 70 -10.03 -28.89 1.11
CA LYS A 70 -11.12 -29.87 1.03
C LYS A 70 -10.60 -31.18 1.61
N THR A 71 -10.64 -31.31 2.93
CA THR A 71 -10.68 -32.61 3.59
C THR A 71 -12.14 -33.02 3.70
N LYS A 72 -12.54 -34.01 2.92
CA LYS A 72 -13.57 -34.96 3.35
C LYS A 72 -13.42 -36.24 2.55
N GLU A 73 -12.40 -37.00 2.92
CA GLU A 73 -12.54 -38.44 2.90
C GLU A 73 -13.62 -38.79 3.93
N LEU A 74 -14.76 -39.27 3.44
CA LEU A 74 -15.67 -40.07 4.22
C LEU A 74 -15.99 -41.27 3.35
N GLY A 75 -15.31 -42.38 3.64
CA GLY A 75 -15.76 -43.68 3.20
C GLY A 75 -17.15 -43.97 3.76
N SER A 76 -17.96 -44.66 2.97
CA SER A 76 -19.12 -45.44 3.42
C SER A 76 -19.61 -46.29 2.24
N GLY A 77 -19.65 -47.61 2.45
CA GLY A 77 -20.47 -48.56 1.68
C GLY A 77 -19.79 -49.21 0.50
#